data_AF-A0A251WJM4-F1
#
_entry.id   AF-A0A251WJM4-F1
#
_cell.length_a   1.000
_cell.length_b   1.000
_cell.length_c   1.000
_cell.angle_alpha   90.00
_cell.angle_beta   90.00
_cell.angle_gamma   90.00
#
_symmetry.space_group_name_H-M   'P 1'
#
loop_
_entity.id
_entity.type
_entity.pdbx_description
1 polymer ?
#
loop_
_entity_poly.entity_id
_entity_poly.type
_entity_poly.pdbx_seq_one_letter_code
_entity_poly.pdbx_strand_id
1 'polypeptide(L)'
;MRWVAKTFVGIFVAVGILVVGGYFAANYLITQFTKLPDRPTFPNDDPNYLKNQAKAIVKPKPSNPSSSDKNKATSSNPESKLDKPLPPGAFEGKVIQPIGLVLRQSASLDGAPAGGIGFNEKVVVLESSPDGNWQKVRLMNSDREGWVKGGNIEKVQ
;
A
#
# COMPACT_ATOMS: atom_id res chain seq x y z
N MET A 1 -22.97 -70.83 3.70
CA MET A 1 -21.65 -70.17 3.86
C MET A 1 -21.07 -69.60 2.55
N ARG A 2 -21.14 -70.28 1.40
CA ARG A 2 -20.55 -69.78 0.13
C ARG A 2 -21.08 -68.43 -0.38
N TRP A 3 -22.35 -68.09 -0.10
CA TRP A 3 -22.95 -66.81 -0.53
C TRP A 3 -22.50 -65.62 0.32
N VAL A 4 -22.34 -65.85 1.62
CA VAL A 4 -21.86 -64.85 2.60
C VAL A 4 -20.42 -64.43 2.30
N ALA A 5 -19.54 -65.36 1.93
CA ALA A 5 -18.17 -65.03 1.54
C ALA A 5 -18.11 -64.13 0.30
N LYS A 6 -18.97 -64.38 -0.70
CA LYS A 6 -19.04 -63.56 -1.93
C LYS A 6 -19.51 -62.13 -1.67
N THR A 7 -20.48 -61.95 -0.76
CA THR A 7 -20.96 -60.61 -0.40
C THR A 7 -19.90 -59.80 0.33
N PHE A 8 -19.14 -60.40 1.24
CA PHE A 8 -18.05 -59.70 1.92
C PHE A 8 -16.95 -59.27 0.95
N VAL A 9 -16.53 -60.16 0.03
CA VAL A 9 -15.55 -59.81 -1.01
C VAL A 9 -16.03 -58.64 -1.87
N GLY A 10 -17.30 -58.65 -2.29
CA GLY A 10 -17.88 -57.54 -3.05
C GLY A 10 -17.86 -56.21 -2.29
N ILE A 11 -18.18 -56.22 -0.99
CA ILE A 11 -18.13 -55.03 -0.14
C ILE A 11 -16.70 -54.50 0.00
N PHE A 12 -15.71 -55.37 0.23
CA PHE A 12 -14.31 -54.94 0.32
C PHE A 12 -13.81 -54.32 -1.00
N VAL A 13 -14.20 -54.88 -2.14
CA VAL A 13 -13.86 -54.31 -3.45
C VAL A 13 -14.54 -52.94 -3.65
N ALA A 14 -15.82 -52.82 -3.31
CA ALA A 14 -16.55 -51.55 -3.42
C ALA A 14 -15.94 -50.45 -2.53
N VAL A 15 -15.59 -50.79 -1.28
CA VAL A 15 -14.90 -49.87 -0.36
C VAL A 15 -13.53 -49.48 -0.91
N GLY A 16 -12.77 -50.43 -1.46
CA GLY A 16 -11.48 -50.15 -2.09
C GLY A 16 -11.59 -49.12 -3.22
N ILE A 17 -12.58 -49.29 -4.11
CA ILE A 17 -12.83 -48.35 -5.21
C ILE A 17 -13.24 -46.97 -4.68
N LEU A 18 -14.10 -46.91 -3.65
CA LEU A 18 -14.52 -45.66 -3.03
C LEU A 18 -13.36 -44.91 -2.38
N VAL A 19 -12.47 -45.60 -1.68
CA VAL A 19 -11.29 -44.98 -1.03
C VAL A 19 -10.33 -44.44 -2.09
N VAL A 20 -10.03 -45.24 -3.12
CA VAL A 20 -9.13 -44.82 -4.21
C VAL A 20 -9.74 -43.65 -4.97
N GLY A 21 -11.00 -43.78 -5.42
CA GLY A 21 -11.69 -42.73 -6.17
C GLY A 21 -11.86 -41.44 -5.34
N GLY A 22 -12.22 -41.57 -4.07
CA GLY A 22 -12.34 -40.45 -3.13
C GLY A 22 -11.02 -39.72 -2.91
N TYR A 23 -9.91 -40.46 -2.77
CA TYR A 23 -8.58 -39.87 -2.63
C TYR A 23 -8.17 -39.06 -3.86
N PHE A 24 -8.36 -39.61 -5.06
CA PHE A 24 -8.05 -38.90 -6.31
C PHE A 24 -8.94 -37.67 -6.52
N ALA A 25 -10.25 -37.78 -6.25
CA ALA A 25 -11.18 -36.66 -6.36
C ALA A 25 -10.84 -35.54 -5.37
N ALA A 26 -10.57 -35.87 -4.11
CA ALA A 26 -10.18 -34.90 -3.09
C ALA A 26 -8.87 -34.20 -3.47
N ASN A 27 -7.85 -34.96 -3.89
CA ASN A 27 -6.57 -34.39 -4.29
C ASN A 27 -6.71 -33.47 -5.51
N TYR A 28 -7.53 -33.85 -6.50
CA TYR A 28 -7.82 -32.99 -7.65
C TYR A 28 -8.46 -31.66 -7.23
N LEU A 29 -9.48 -31.72 -6.37
CA LEU A 29 -10.16 -30.51 -5.87
C LEU A 29 -9.19 -29.60 -5.13
N ILE A 30 -8.38 -30.14 -4.22
CA ILE A 30 -7.34 -29.37 -3.50
C ILE A 30 -6.44 -28.67 -4.51
N THR A 31 -5.88 -29.39 -5.49
CA THR A 31 -4.97 -28.79 -6.47
C THR A 31 -5.61 -27.71 -7.33
N GLN A 32 -6.93 -27.69 -7.55
CA GLN A 32 -7.57 -26.62 -8.30
C GLN A 32 -7.85 -25.39 -7.44
N PHE A 33 -8.25 -25.58 -6.19
CA PHE A 33 -8.60 -24.47 -5.28
C PHE A 33 -7.39 -23.87 -4.55
N THR A 34 -6.25 -24.56 -4.51
CA THR A 34 -5.02 -24.04 -3.89
C THR A 34 -3.96 -23.56 -4.89
N LYS A 35 -4.29 -23.49 -6.19
CA LYS A 35 -3.41 -22.85 -7.17
C LYS A 35 -3.35 -21.36 -6.88
N LEU A 36 -2.16 -20.90 -6.52
CA LEU A 36 -1.88 -19.48 -6.42
C LEU A 36 -2.13 -18.84 -7.79
N PRO A 37 -2.82 -17.67 -7.84
CA PRO A 37 -2.93 -16.93 -9.09
C PRO A 37 -1.52 -16.60 -9.59
N ASP A 38 -1.37 -16.59 -10.93
CA ASP A 38 -0.12 -16.15 -11.52
C ASP A 38 0.19 -14.72 -11.05
N ARG A 39 1.47 -14.48 -10.73
CA ARG A 39 1.92 -13.14 -10.33
C ARG A 39 1.53 -12.15 -11.44
N PRO A 40 0.95 -10.99 -11.10
CA PRO A 40 0.73 -9.95 -12.10
C PRO A 40 2.08 -9.55 -12.69
N THR A 41 2.18 -9.55 -14.01
CA THR A 41 3.36 -9.06 -14.71
C THR A 41 3.20 -7.57 -14.92
N PHE A 42 4.09 -6.77 -14.34
CA PHE A 42 4.12 -5.35 -14.64
C PHE A 42 5.00 -5.11 -15.87
N PRO A 43 4.66 -4.16 -16.73
CA PRO A 43 5.55 -3.74 -17.81
C PRO A 43 6.97 -3.43 -17.32
N ASN A 44 7.12 -2.94 -16.08
CA ASN A 44 8.41 -2.65 -15.44
C ASN A 44 9.27 -3.87 -15.12
N ASP A 45 8.70 -5.08 -15.14
CA ASP A 45 9.41 -6.33 -14.87
C ASP A 45 10.06 -6.91 -16.14
N ASP A 46 9.73 -6.39 -17.32
CA ASP A 46 10.39 -6.77 -18.56
C ASP A 46 11.79 -6.13 -18.65
N PRO A 47 12.86 -6.89 -18.91
CA PRO A 47 14.20 -6.32 -19.12
C PRO A 47 14.26 -5.39 -20.35
N ASN A 48 13.24 -5.46 -21.23
CA ASN A 48 13.06 -4.58 -22.37
C ASN A 48 12.08 -3.41 -22.11
N TYR A 49 11.61 -3.21 -20.88
CA TYR A 49 10.65 -2.16 -20.54
C TYR A 49 11.12 -0.78 -20.98
N LEU A 50 12.39 -0.45 -20.71
CA LEU A 50 12.99 0.82 -21.10
C LEU A 50 13.11 0.98 -22.62
N LYS A 51 13.37 -0.13 -23.33
CA LYS A 51 13.45 -0.16 -24.80
C LYS A 51 12.08 0.00 -25.45
N ASN A 52 11.04 -0.57 -24.85
CA ASN A 52 9.66 -0.48 -25.33
C ASN A 52 9.01 0.86 -24.97
N GLN A 53 9.32 1.45 -23.81
CA GLN A 53 8.93 2.82 -23.46
C GLN A 53 9.52 3.84 -24.44
N ALA A 54 10.79 3.70 -24.82
CA ALA A 54 11.40 4.56 -25.83
C ALA A 54 10.67 4.51 -27.20
N LYS A 55 9.97 3.41 -27.50
CA LYS A 55 9.19 3.24 -28.72
C LYS A 55 7.76 3.78 -28.62
N ALA A 56 7.19 3.86 -27.42
CA ALA A 56 5.85 4.38 -27.16
C ALA A 56 5.78 5.92 -27.07
N ILE A 57 6.92 6.61 -26.95
CA ILE A 57 7.01 8.08 -26.89
C ILE A 57 6.80 8.74 -28.28
N VAL A 58 6.76 7.96 -29.37
CA VAL A 58 6.60 8.49 -30.74
C VAL A 58 5.15 8.41 -31.23
N LYS A 59 4.21 9.03 -30.50
CA LYS A 59 2.95 9.48 -31.10
C LYS A 59 2.62 10.87 -30.54
N PRO A 60 2.94 11.95 -31.28
CA PRO A 60 2.78 13.30 -30.77
C PRO A 60 1.30 13.69 -30.71
N LYS A 61 0.82 14.07 -29.53
CA LYS A 61 -0.29 15.00 -29.37
C LYS A 61 0.30 16.34 -28.89
N PRO A 62 0.06 17.45 -29.58
CA PRO A 62 0.79 18.70 -29.34
C PRO A 62 0.21 19.47 -28.15
N SER A 63 1.07 19.86 -27.21
CA SER A 63 0.91 21.09 -26.41
C SER A 63 2.30 21.59 -25.98
N ASN A 64 2.70 22.69 -26.60
CA ASN A 64 3.88 23.51 -26.37
C ASN A 64 3.71 24.35 -25.06
N PRO A 65 4.72 25.10 -24.55
CA PRO A 65 5.99 24.65 -23.98
C PRO A 65 6.35 25.31 -22.62
N SER A 66 7.44 24.80 -22.03
CA SER A 66 8.38 25.48 -21.10
C SER A 66 7.91 25.69 -19.65
N SER A 67 8.70 25.39 -18.61
CA SER A 67 10.16 25.44 -18.52
C SER A 67 10.73 24.45 -17.49
N SER A 68 11.79 23.77 -17.91
CA SER A 68 12.90 23.20 -17.13
C SER A 68 13.42 24.20 -16.08
N ASP A 69 13.95 23.79 -14.93
CA ASP A 69 15.32 23.28 -14.74
C ASP A 69 15.44 22.54 -13.40
N LYS A 70 15.93 21.30 -13.35
CA LYS A 70 17.36 20.90 -13.17
C LYS A 70 18.07 21.56 -11.98
N ASN A 71 18.33 20.77 -10.94
CA ASN A 71 19.68 20.34 -10.50
C ASN A 71 19.56 19.61 -9.15
N LYS A 72 19.85 18.31 -9.09
CA LYS A 72 21.17 17.67 -8.88
C LYS A 72 21.58 17.68 -7.40
N ALA A 73 21.73 16.45 -6.90
CA ALA A 73 22.12 15.99 -5.58
C ALA A 73 23.20 16.82 -4.86
N THR A 74 23.16 16.84 -3.52
CA THR A 74 24.17 16.20 -2.64
C THR A 74 23.83 16.46 -1.17
N SER A 75 23.91 15.38 -0.38
CA SER A 75 24.21 15.26 1.04
C SER A 75 24.42 16.56 1.86
N SER A 76 23.61 16.74 2.91
CA SER A 76 24.09 17.17 4.24
C SER A 76 22.97 17.00 5.29
N ASN A 77 23.17 16.03 6.18
CA ASN A 77 22.82 16.16 7.61
C ASN A 77 23.87 17.11 8.23
N PRO A 78 23.61 17.95 9.26
CA PRO A 78 22.53 17.94 10.25
C PRO A 78 21.87 19.33 10.49
N GLU A 79 21.00 19.40 11.51
CA GLU A 79 20.67 20.61 12.30
C GLU A 79 19.28 21.25 12.07
N SER A 80 18.33 20.76 12.90
CA SER A 80 17.31 21.50 13.65
C SER A 80 17.02 22.95 13.19
N LYS A 81 15.98 23.13 12.37
CA LYS A 81 15.29 24.43 12.21
C LYS A 81 14.04 24.47 13.10
N LEU A 82 14.24 24.67 14.40
CA LEU A 82 13.18 24.83 15.38
C LEU A 82 12.96 26.31 15.76
N ASP A 83 12.89 27.24 14.80
CA ASP A 83 12.77 28.68 15.11
C ASP A 83 11.81 29.45 14.18
N LYS A 84 10.78 28.79 13.64
CA LYS A 84 9.65 29.53 13.04
C LYS A 84 8.53 29.62 14.08
N PRO A 85 8.11 30.82 14.51
CA PRO A 85 7.01 30.96 15.45
C PRO A 85 5.78 30.22 14.91
N LEU A 86 5.23 29.32 15.73
CA LEU A 86 4.04 28.58 15.37
C LEU A 86 2.88 29.58 15.18
N PRO A 87 2.09 29.47 14.09
CA PRO A 87 0.92 30.32 13.93
C PRO A 87 -0.07 30.12 15.09
N PRO A 88 -0.94 31.11 15.39
CA PRO A 88 -1.91 31.01 16.48
C PRO A 88 -2.78 29.75 16.34
N GLY A 89 -2.75 28.87 17.35
CA GLY A 89 -3.48 27.60 17.35
C GLY A 89 -2.70 26.39 16.82
N ALA A 90 -1.48 26.58 16.32
CA ALA A 90 -0.60 25.49 15.95
C ALA A 90 0.11 24.89 17.18
N PHE A 91 0.36 23.58 17.14
CA PHE A 91 1.04 22.87 18.21
C PHE A 91 1.93 21.76 17.67
N GLU A 92 2.98 21.44 18.41
CA GLU A 92 3.81 20.27 18.13
C GLU A 92 3.12 18.99 18.60
N GLY A 93 3.15 17.96 17.76
CA GLY A 93 2.52 16.69 18.05
C GLY A 93 3.33 15.50 17.56
N LYS A 94 3.02 14.34 18.11
CA LYS A 94 3.59 13.05 17.77
C LYS A 94 2.51 12.16 17.17
N VAL A 95 2.80 11.52 16.06
CA VAL A 95 1.87 10.55 15.44
C VAL A 95 1.76 9.30 16.29
N ILE A 96 0.55 8.98 16.74
CA ILE A 96 0.28 7.80 17.60
C ILE A 96 -0.27 6.60 16.81
N GLN A 97 -0.60 6.78 15.54
CA GLN A 97 -1.13 5.70 14.71
C GLN A 97 0.00 4.72 14.29
N PRO A 98 -0.07 3.42 14.65
CA PRO A 98 1.03 2.47 14.40
C PRO A 98 1.41 2.28 12.93
N ILE A 99 0.45 2.39 12.02
CA ILE A 99 0.68 2.30 10.57
C ILE A 99 1.15 3.63 9.94
N GLY A 100 1.28 4.69 10.75
CA GLY A 100 1.53 6.05 10.28
C GLY A 100 0.28 6.73 9.72
N LEU A 101 0.48 7.87 9.06
CA LEU A 101 -0.56 8.69 8.46
C LEU A 101 -0.26 8.96 6.99
N VAL A 102 -1.31 9.00 6.17
CA VAL A 102 -1.21 9.40 4.77
C VAL A 102 -1.35 10.92 4.68
N LEU A 103 -0.33 11.58 4.12
CA LEU A 103 -0.35 13.01 3.86
C LEU A 103 -1.01 13.27 2.51
N ARG A 104 -1.96 14.20 2.47
CA ARG A 104 -2.74 14.54 1.27
C ARG A 104 -2.64 16.03 0.95
N GLN A 105 -2.86 16.38 -0.31
CA GLN A 105 -2.85 17.79 -0.73
C GLN A 105 -4.11 18.55 -0.29
N SER A 106 -5.22 17.87 -0.02
CA SER A 106 -6.48 18.46 0.45
C SER A 106 -7.12 17.67 1.60
N ALA A 107 -8.00 18.32 2.36
CA ALA A 107 -8.79 17.74 3.45
C ALA A 107 -9.91 16.81 2.95
N SER A 108 -9.55 15.80 2.15
CA SER A 108 -10.48 14.85 1.55
C SER A 108 -9.83 13.48 1.36
N LEU A 109 -10.64 12.42 1.40
CA LEU A 109 -10.22 11.05 1.11
C LEU A 109 -9.76 10.89 -0.34
N ASP A 110 -10.28 11.72 -1.25
CA ASP A 110 -9.91 11.74 -2.67
C ASP A 110 -8.77 12.74 -2.96
N GLY A 111 -8.26 13.42 -1.93
CA GLY A 111 -7.14 14.35 -2.08
C GLY A 111 -5.89 13.64 -2.59
N ALA A 112 -5.19 14.27 -3.54
CA ALA A 112 -3.98 13.71 -4.14
C ALA A 112 -2.94 13.36 -3.05
N PRO A 113 -2.26 12.19 -3.17
CA PRO A 113 -1.28 11.77 -2.19
C PRO A 113 -0.07 12.73 -2.21
N ALA A 114 0.28 13.25 -1.04
CA ALA A 114 1.42 14.11 -0.81
C ALA A 114 2.55 13.42 -0.02
N GLY A 115 2.36 12.16 0.37
CA GLY A 115 3.37 11.35 1.07
C GLY A 115 2.76 10.58 2.25
N GLY A 116 3.62 10.19 3.18
CA GLY A 116 3.24 9.55 4.44
C GLY A 116 4.09 10.08 5.58
N ILE A 117 3.56 9.96 6.80
CA ILE A 117 4.22 10.31 8.05
C ILE A 117 4.27 9.02 8.89
N GLY A 118 5.44 8.69 9.41
CA GLY A 118 5.67 7.48 10.20
C GLY A 118 5.04 7.53 11.59
N PHE A 119 4.92 6.36 12.22
CA PHE A 119 4.60 6.26 13.64
C PHE A 119 5.71 6.92 14.49
N ASN A 120 5.31 7.60 15.57
CA ASN A 120 6.18 8.39 16.45
C ASN A 120 6.92 9.57 15.80
N GLU A 121 6.61 9.89 14.54
CA GLU A 121 7.20 11.05 13.89
C GLU A 121 6.62 12.36 14.47
N LYS A 122 7.48 13.36 14.63
CA LYS A 122 7.11 14.69 15.13
C LYS A 122 6.64 15.58 14.00
N VAL A 123 5.51 16.25 14.21
CA VAL A 123 4.89 17.16 13.25
C VAL A 123 4.39 18.41 13.95
N VAL A 124 4.23 19.50 13.21
CA VAL A 124 3.51 20.70 13.66
C VAL A 124 2.12 20.65 13.06
N VAL A 125 1.08 20.59 13.90
CA VAL A 125 -0.30 20.79 13.47
C VAL A 125 -0.53 22.28 13.28
N LEU A 126 -0.86 22.70 12.06
CA LEU A 126 -1.06 24.11 11.70
C LEU A 126 -2.51 24.54 11.82
N GLU A 127 -3.43 23.65 11.43
CA GLU A 127 -4.86 23.94 11.32
C GLU A 127 -5.67 22.65 11.46
N SER A 128 -6.91 22.74 11.93
CA SER A 128 -7.88 21.65 11.90
C SER A 128 -9.09 22.07 11.06
N SER A 129 -9.66 21.13 10.30
CA SER A 129 -10.89 21.37 9.55
C SER A 129 -12.05 21.68 10.52
N PRO A 130 -13.10 22.41 10.09
CA PRO A 130 -14.22 22.78 10.95
C PRO A 130 -14.95 21.57 11.57
N ASP A 131 -14.94 20.43 10.89
CA ASP A 131 -15.53 19.17 11.34
C ASP A 131 -14.56 18.30 12.16
N GLY A 132 -13.31 18.75 12.36
CA GLY A 132 -12.26 18.03 13.09
C GLY A 132 -11.75 16.75 12.41
N ASN A 133 -12.27 16.41 11.24
CA ASN A 133 -11.92 15.18 10.52
C ASN A 133 -10.53 15.22 9.90
N TRP A 134 -9.99 16.41 9.67
CA TRP A 134 -8.72 16.63 9.01
C TRP A 134 -7.88 17.64 9.77
N GLN A 135 -6.57 17.41 9.75
CA GLN A 135 -5.59 18.31 10.35
C GLN A 135 -4.52 18.61 9.31
N LYS A 136 -4.21 19.89 9.11
CA LYS A 136 -3.10 20.32 8.28
C LYS A 136 -1.83 20.26 9.11
N VAL A 137 -0.83 19.55 8.62
CA VAL A 137 0.43 19.30 9.32
C VAL A 137 1.62 19.73 8.47
N ARG A 138 2.68 20.18 9.15
CA ARG A 138 4.02 20.39 8.59
C ARG A 138 4.97 19.38 9.24
N LEU A 139 5.79 18.71 8.43
CA LEU A 139 6.80 17.81 8.96
C LEU A 139 7.95 18.61 9.59
N MET A 140 8.54 18.11 10.69
CA MET A 140 9.70 18.79 11.30
C MET A 140 10.96 18.70 10.45
N ASN A 141 11.14 17.56 9.77
CA ASN A 141 12.34 17.27 8.98
C ASN A 141 12.27 17.81 7.55
N SER A 142 11.14 18.40 7.15
CA SER A 142 10.95 18.96 5.82
C SER A 142 9.87 20.03 5.85
N ASP A 143 10.02 21.13 5.11
CA ASP A 143 8.98 22.16 4.95
C ASP A 143 7.74 21.67 4.16
N ARG A 144 7.56 20.35 4.03
CA ARG A 144 6.40 19.75 3.37
C ARG A 144 5.19 19.85 4.28
N GLU A 145 4.10 20.32 3.70
CA GLU A 145 2.79 20.41 4.34
C GLU A 145 1.77 19.51 3.65
N GLY A 146 0.73 19.13 4.39
CA GLY A 146 -0.44 18.47 3.84
C GLY A 146 -1.48 18.16 4.91
N TRP A 147 -2.55 17.51 4.49
CA TRP A 147 -3.70 17.14 5.31
C TRP A 147 -3.62 15.67 5.69
N VAL A 148 -3.88 15.38 6.97
CA VAL A 148 -4.00 14.03 7.52
C VAL A 148 -5.33 13.84 8.22
N LYS A 149 -5.75 12.59 8.40
CA LYS A 149 -6.96 12.28 9.17
C LYS A 149 -6.76 12.69 10.64
N GLY A 150 -7.66 13.51 11.15
CA GLY A 150 -7.66 14.00 12.53
C GLY A 150 -7.81 12.88 13.56
N GLY A 151 -7.42 13.18 14.81
CA GLY A 151 -7.54 12.26 15.96
C GLY A 151 -6.35 11.31 16.17
N ASN A 152 -5.32 11.39 15.34
CA ASN A 152 -4.17 10.46 15.37
C ASN A 152 -2.84 11.13 15.75
N ILE A 153 -2.90 12.33 16.33
CA ILE A 153 -1.75 13.12 16.75
C ILE A 153 -1.94 13.54 18.20
N GLU A 154 -0.94 13.25 19.02
CA GLU A 154 -0.90 13.62 20.43
C GLU A 154 0.00 14.85 20.61
N LYS A 155 -0.43 15.83 21.42
CA LYS A 155 0.38 17.01 21.73
C LYS A 155 1.67 16.60 22.45
N VAL A 156 2.80 17.11 21.97
CA VAL A 156 4.08 17.00 22.68
C VAL A 156 4.22 18.28 23.49
N GLN A 157 4.23 18.13 24.81
CA GLN A 157 4.34 19.22 25.77
C GLN A 157 5.79 19.55 26.07
#